data_AF-A0ABD7MJR2-F1
#
_entry.id   AF-A0ABD7MJR2-F1
#
_cell.length_a   1.000
_cell.length_b   1.000
_cell.length_c   1.000
_cell.angle_alpha   90.00
_cell.angle_beta   90.00
_cell.angle_gamma   90.00
#
_symmetry.space_group_name_H-M   'P 1'
#
loop_
_entity.id
_entity.type
_entity.pdbx_description
1 polymer ?
#
loop_
_entity_poly.entity_id
_entity_poly.type
_entity_poly.pdbx_seq_one_letter_code
_entity_poly.pdbx_strand_id
1 'polypeptide(L)' 'MAAKSDIVRDVMTWGDADNQQVKLSMPELEELAAAMAQAQVERNDEIYRRQRELKEELNSLKDLNSVRNFIVE' A
#
# COMPACT_ATOMS: atom_id res chain seq x y z
N MET A 1 -38.19 -23.69 3.14
CA MET A 1 -37.51 -22.92 4.19
C MET A 1 -36.01 -23.01 3.94
N ALA A 2 -35.38 -21.96 3.43
CA ALA A 2 -33.93 -21.90 3.37
C ALA A 2 -33.44 -21.56 4.78
N ALA A 3 -32.74 -22.48 5.42
CA ALA A 3 -32.10 -22.22 6.70
C ALA A 3 -31.10 -21.08 6.48
N LYS A 4 -31.41 -19.90 7.05
CA LYS A 4 -30.42 -18.84 7.24
C LYS A 4 -29.35 -19.44 8.14
N SER A 5 -28.21 -19.78 7.55
CA SER A 5 -27.00 -20.04 8.30
C SER A 5 -26.52 -18.70 8.85
N ASP A 6 -27.12 -18.26 9.96
CA ASP A 6 -26.58 -17.26 10.89
C ASP A 6 -25.33 -17.83 11.59
N ILE A 7 -24.36 -18.29 10.79
CA ILE A 7 -23.00 -18.45 11.27
C ILE A 7 -22.38 -17.08 11.04
N VAL A 8 -22.48 -16.22 12.05
CA VAL A 8 -21.45 -15.21 12.26
C VAL A 8 -20.14 -16.00 12.25
N ARG A 9 -19.39 -15.95 11.14
CA ARG A 9 -18.10 -16.62 11.07
C ARG A 9 -17.21 -15.87 12.04
N ASP A 10 -17.12 -16.39 13.26
CA ASP A 10 -16.32 -15.83 14.35
C ASP A 10 -14.85 -15.69 13.94
N VAL A 11 -14.41 -16.53 13.00
CA VAL A 11 -13.05 -16.58 12.46
C VAL A 11 -13.08 -16.75 10.93
N MET A 12 -12.26 -15.97 10.23
CA MET A 12 -11.99 -16.05 8.78
C MET A 12 -10.53 -16.45 8.53
N THR A 13 -10.28 -17.17 7.43
CA THR A 13 -8.90 -17.48 6.99
C THR A 13 -8.46 -16.44 5.96
N TRP A 14 -7.39 -15.70 6.26
CA TRP A 14 -6.71 -14.75 5.39
C TRP A 14 -5.36 -15.32 4.95
N GLY A 15 -4.91 -14.97 3.75
CA GLY A 15 -3.58 -15.36 3.23
C GLY A 15 -2.62 -14.19 3.37
N ASP A 16 -1.53 -14.37 4.11
CA ASP A 16 -0.53 -13.32 4.31
C ASP A 16 0.37 -13.10 3.09
N ALA A 17 1.32 -12.17 3.21
CA ALA A 17 2.26 -11.82 2.14
C ALA A 17 3.15 -12.99 1.70
N ASP A 18 3.36 -13.97 2.58
CA ASP A 18 4.12 -15.20 2.31
C ASP A 18 3.21 -16.36 1.91
N ASN A 19 1.93 -16.07 1.62
CA ASN A 19 0.89 -17.02 1.23
C ASN A 19 0.59 -18.07 2.33
N GLN A 20 0.82 -17.72 3.60
CA GLN A 20 0.45 -18.54 4.75
C GLN A 20 -1.00 -18.25 5.16
N GLN A 21 -1.72 -19.29 5.54
CA GLN A 21 -3.10 -19.16 6.01
C GLN A 21 -3.11 -18.76 7.48
N VAL A 22 -3.59 -17.55 7.74
CA VAL A 22 -3.76 -16.97 9.08
C VAL A 22 -5.25 -16.92 9.40
N LYS A 23 -5.61 -17.35 10.61
CA LYS A 23 -6.98 -17.27 11.11
C LYS A 23 -7.15 -15.98 11.90
N LEU A 24 -8.09 -15.14 11.49
CA LEU A 24 -8.39 -13.86 12.12
C LEU A 24 -9.84 -13.81 12.56
N SER A 25 -10.09 -13.23 13.72
CA SER A 25 -11.43 -12.82 14.13
C SER A 25 -11.93 -11.64 13.30
N MET A 26 -13.23 -11.35 13.35
CA MET A 26 -13.79 -10.19 12.65
C MET A 26 -13.17 -8.85 13.09
N PRO A 27 -12.94 -8.58 14.39
CA PRO A 27 -12.25 -7.36 14.81
C PRO A 27 -10.80 -7.26 14.31
N GLU A 28 -10.05 -8.36 14.33
CA GLU A 28 -8.66 -8.39 13.81
C GLU A 28 -8.63 -8.16 12.29
N LEU A 29 -9.65 -8.62 11.56
CA LEU A 29 -9.78 -8.37 10.13
C LEU A 29 -10.07 -6.89 9.84
N GLU A 30 -10.92 -6.25 10.63
CA GLU A 30 -11.20 -4.81 10.54
C GLU A 30 -9.95 -3.98 10.87
N GLU A 31 -9.21 -4.36 11.91
CA GLU A 31 -7.96 -3.71 12.29
C GLU A 31 -6.89 -3.87 11.19
N LEU A 32 -6.75 -5.08 10.63
CA LEU A 32 -5.85 -5.33 9.51
C LEU A 32 -6.24 -4.49 8.28
N ALA A 33 -7.52 -4.41 7.95
CA ALA A 33 -7.99 -3.61 6.82
C ALA A 33 -7.70 -2.11 7.03
N ALA A 34 -7.91 -1.59 8.24
CA ALA A 34 -7.59 -0.21 8.59
C ALA A 34 -6.08 0.07 8.51
N ALA A 35 -5.26 -0.83 9.06
CA ALA A 35 -3.80 -0.73 9.00
C ALA A 35 -3.27 -0.78 7.56
N MET A 36 -3.81 -1.67 6.72
CA MET A 36 -3.45 -1.75 5.30
C MET A 36 -3.84 -0.49 4.53
N ALA A 37 -5.04 0.06 4.79
CA ALA A 37 -5.47 1.30 4.16
C ALA A 37 -4.55 2.47 4.54
N GLN A 38 -4.18 2.57 5.81
CA GLN A 38 -3.24 3.59 6.29
C GLN A 38 -1.85 3.43 5.65
N ALA A 39 -1.29 2.22 5.67
CA ALA A 39 0.01 1.93 5.04
C ALA A 39 0.02 2.23 3.54
N GLN A 40 -1.10 1.96 2.85
CA GLN A 40 -1.26 2.28 1.43
C GLN A 40 -1.22 3.79 1.18
N VAL A 41 -1.92 4.58 2.01
CA VAL A 41 -1.92 6.05 1.91
C VAL A 41 -0.51 6.58 2.14
N GLU A 42 0.16 6.16 3.22
CA GLU A 42 1.51 6.62 3.55
C GLU A 42 2.52 6.30 2.44
N ARG A 43 2.48 5.08 1.89
CA ARG A 43 3.37 4.69 0.81
C ARG A 43 3.09 5.47 -0.47
N ASN A 44 1.82 5.71 -0.80
CA ASN A 44 1.46 6.50 -1.96
C ASN A 44 1.93 7.95 -1.81
N ASP A 45 1.76 8.54 -0.63
CA ASP A 45 2.20 9.90 -0.35
C ASP A 45 3.73 10.04 -0.47
N GLU A 46 4.49 9.05 0.01
CA GLU A 46 5.94 8.97 -0.18
C GLU A 46 6.30 8.95 -1.68
N ILE A 47 5.66 8.09 -2.47
CA ILE A 47 5.88 7.99 -3.92
C ILE A 47 5.55 9.33 -4.59
N TYR A 48 4.42 9.95 -4.26
CA TYR A 48 4.02 11.23 -4.84
C TYR A 48 5.00 12.34 -4.51
N ARG A 49 5.51 12.41 -3.27
CA ARG A 49 6.53 13.37 -2.87
C ARG A 49 7.83 13.17 -3.65
N ARG A 50 8.33 11.93 -3.72
CA ARG A 50 9.58 11.65 -4.46
C ARG A 50 9.44 11.98 -5.95
N GLN A 51 8.30 11.66 -6.55
CA GLN A 51 8.02 12.04 -7.94
C GLN A 51 7.97 13.56 -8.13
N ARG A 52 7.44 14.29 -7.15
CA ARG A 52 7.37 15.75 -7.21
C ARG A 52 8.76 16.37 -7.12
N GLU A 53 9.58 15.90 -6.19
CA GLU A 53 10.99 16.31 -6.04
C GLU A 53 11.77 16.06 -7.33
N LEU A 54 11.68 14.84 -7.89
CA LEU A 54 12.36 14.49 -9.14
C LEU A 54 11.92 15.38 -10.31
N LYS A 55 10.64 15.77 -10.38
CA LYS A 55 10.16 16.73 -11.39
C LYS A 55 10.77 18.11 -11.19
N GLU A 56 10.95 18.56 -9.95
CA GLU A 56 11.58 19.84 -9.64
C GLU A 56 13.08 19.81 -9.95
N GLU A 57 13.78 18.73 -9.59
CA GLU A 57 15.17 18.49 -9.95
C GLU A 57 15.37 18.52 -11.48
N LEU A 58 14.56 17.77 -12.23
CA LEU A 58 14.59 17.78 -13.69
C LEU A 58 14.35 19.17 -14.29
N ASN A 59 13.37 19.92 -13.76
CA ASN A 59 13.09 21.29 -14.22
C ASN A 59 14.25 22.27 -13.94
N SER A 60 15.13 21.95 -12.98
CA SER A 60 16.27 22.79 -12.62
C SER A 60 17.47 22.63 -13.58
N LEU A 61 17.48 21.58 -14.41
CA LEU A 61 18.57 21.30 -15.35
C LEU A 61 18.48 22.23 -16.56
N LYS A 62 19.50 23.08 -16.76
CA LYS A 62 19.47 24.17 -17.76
C LYS A 62 20.36 23.93 -18.99
N ASP A 63 21.25 22.95 -18.93
CA ASP A 63 22.23 22.71 -19.99
C ASP A 63 22.36 21.21 -20.33
N LEU A 64 22.89 20.94 -21.52
CA LEU A 64 22.99 19.59 -22.07
C LEU A 64 23.88 18.67 -21.23
N ASN A 65 24.92 19.20 -20.58
CA ASN A 65 25.82 18.40 -19.74
C ASN A 65 25.11 17.99 -18.45
N SER A 66 24.41 18.92 -17.80
CA SER A 66 23.59 18.65 -16.61
C SER A 66 22.51 17.61 -16.88
N VAL A 67 21.84 17.67 -18.04
CA VAL A 67 20.85 16.66 -18.44
C VAL A 67 21.50 15.29 -18.67
N ARG A 68 22.64 15.22 -19.36
CA ARG A 68 23.35 13.95 -19.64
C ARG A 68 23.87 13.26 -18.38
N ASN A 69 24.19 14.03 -17.35
CA ASN A 69 24.77 13.53 -16.11
C ASN A 69 23.72 13.34 -14.99
N PHE A 70 22.43 13.53 -15.27
CA PHE A 70 21.38 13.30 -14.28
C PHE A 70 21.17 11.80 -14.06
N ILE A 71 21.37 11.34 -12.83
CA ILE A 71 21.19 9.95 -12.40
C ILE A 71 20.12 9.94 -11.31
N VAL A 72 19.12 9.08 -11.47
CA VAL A 72 18.10 8.86 -10.45
C VAL A 72 18.64 7.84 -9.45
N GLU A 73 18.65 8.20 -8.17
CA GLU A 73 18.89 7.29 -7.05
C GLU A 73 17.69 6.40 -6.75
#